data_AF-A0A925IX62-F1
#
_entry.id   AF-A0A925IX62-F1
#
_cell.length_a   1.000
_cell.length_b   1.000
_cell.length_c   1.000
_cell.angle_alpha   90.00
_cell.angle_beta   90.00
_cell.angle_gamma   90.00
#
_symmetry.space_group_name_H-M   'P 1'
#
loop_
_entity.id
_entity.type
_entity.pdbx_description
1 polymer ?
#
loop_
_entity_poly.entity_id
_entity_poly.type
_entity_poly.pdbx_seq_one_letter_code
_entity_poly.pdbx_strand_id
1 'polypeptide(L)'
;MVLKILHWIGLAACVVLIVSCFMPWAYFADATIADAADRTFTGFYSYQNNYGKPGKLLVIIGIIVMLLMILPKIWAKRTNLFVCALGVGYAIKTYILFVSCYNAYCPEKKVGIFLMLVATLVMLIASVFPQLALKGVKSKKPD
;
A
#
# COMPACT_ATOMS: atom_id res chain seq x y z
N MET A 1 7.54 -0.02 24.71
CA MET A 1 8.06 -0.98 23.71
C MET A 1 7.13 -1.09 22.50
N VAL A 2 5.82 -1.24 22.69
CA VAL A 2 4.80 -1.36 21.62
C VAL A 2 4.86 -0.25 20.56
N LEU A 3 4.97 1.02 20.96
CA LEU A 3 5.04 2.15 20.01
C LEU A 3 6.29 2.15 19.11
N LYS A 4 7.42 1.64 19.61
CA LYS A 4 8.64 1.47 18.80
C LYS A 4 8.40 0.39 17.74
N ILE A 5 7.85 -0.75 18.16
CA ILE A 5 7.55 -1.88 17.27
C ILE A 5 6.60 -1.43 16.16
N LEU A 6 5.55 -0.67 16.50
CA LEU A 6 4.58 -0.21 15.52
C LEU A 6 5.15 0.78 14.51
N HIS A 7 6.09 1.63 14.92
CA HIS A 7 6.81 2.52 14.00
C HIS A 7 7.64 1.73 12.97
N TRP A 8 8.37 0.72 13.43
CA TRP A 8 9.13 -0.19 12.56
C TRP A 8 8.20 -1.01 11.64
N ILE A 9 7.06 -1.48 12.14
CA ILE A 9 6.05 -2.18 11.33
C ILE A 9 5.47 -1.25 10.26
N GLY A 10 5.18 0.00 10.58
CA GLY A 10 4.70 0.98 9.60
C GLY A 10 5.70 1.23 8.48
N LEU A 11 6.98 1.36 8.82
CA LEU A 11 8.05 1.55 7.85
C LEU A 11 8.28 0.31 6.98
N ALA A 12 8.24 -0.88 7.59
CA ALA A 12 8.28 -2.15 6.88
C ALA A 12 7.08 -2.31 5.94
N ALA A 13 5.88 -1.91 6.35
CA ALA A 13 4.68 -1.97 5.53
C ALA A 13 4.77 -1.06 4.28
N CYS A 14 5.42 0.12 4.38
CA CYS A 14 5.71 0.95 3.21
C CYS A 14 6.60 0.23 2.20
N VAL A 15 7.64 -0.47 2.67
CA VAL A 15 8.55 -1.25 1.81
C VAL A 15 7.79 -2.41 1.17
N VAL A 16 7.01 -3.15 1.95
CA VAL A 16 6.18 -4.26 1.45
C VAL A 16 5.19 -3.78 0.39
N LEU A 17 4.58 -2.60 0.57
CA LEU A 17 3.68 -2.00 -0.43
C LEU A 17 4.42 -1.75 -1.75
N ILE A 18 5.61 -1.16 -1.70
CA ILE A 18 6.41 -0.88 -2.92
C ILE A 18 6.77 -2.20 -3.61
N VAL A 19 7.26 -3.19 -2.86
CA VAL A 19 7.62 -4.51 -3.41
C VAL A 19 6.39 -5.23 -3.98
N SER A 20 5.23 -5.12 -3.32
CA SER A 20 3.98 -5.72 -3.81
C SER A 20 3.55 -5.15 -5.17
N CYS A 21 3.91 -3.90 -5.50
CA CYS A 21 3.58 -3.31 -6.81
C CYS A 21 4.35 -3.95 -7.98
N PHE A 22 5.50 -4.57 -7.72
CA PHE A 22 6.28 -5.31 -8.71
C PHE A 22 5.86 -6.78 -8.84
N MET A 23 5.08 -7.29 -7.88
CA MET A 23 4.57 -8.66 -7.93
C MET A 23 3.35 -8.79 -8.84
N PRO A 24 3.08 -10.02 -9.35
CA PRO A 24 1.86 -10.29 -10.09
C PRO A 24 0.63 -10.12 -9.18
N TRP A 25 -0.33 -9.34 -9.66
CA TRP A 25 -1.57 -9.02 -8.94
C TRP A 25 -2.72 -9.89 -9.39
N ALA A 26 -2.85 -10.05 -10.71
CA ALA A 26 -3.92 -10.82 -11.32
C ALA A 26 -3.42 -11.48 -12.59
N TYR A 27 -3.97 -12.65 -12.91
CA TYR A 27 -3.76 -13.33 -14.18
C TYR A 27 -5.08 -13.38 -14.95
N PHE A 28 -5.08 -12.87 -16.18
CA PHE A 28 -6.25 -12.83 -17.05
C PHE A 28 -6.12 -13.91 -18.13
N ALA A 29 -6.97 -14.94 -18.07
CA ALA A 29 -7.03 -16.02 -19.06
C ALA A 29 -7.84 -15.61 -20.31
N ASP A 30 -7.55 -14.43 -20.87
CA ASP A 30 -8.23 -13.91 -22.06
C ASP A 30 -7.60 -14.52 -23.33
N ALA A 31 -8.44 -15.07 -24.21
CA ALA A 31 -8.01 -15.66 -25.49
C ALA A 31 -7.52 -14.60 -26.50
N THR A 32 -7.84 -13.32 -26.29
CA THR A 32 -7.39 -12.21 -27.15
C THR A 32 -5.93 -11.81 -26.93
N ILE A 33 -5.31 -12.29 -25.85
CA ILE A 33 -3.88 -12.06 -25.54
C ILE A 33 -3.08 -13.28 -26.04
N ALA A 34 -2.32 -13.07 -27.13
CA ALA A 34 -1.55 -14.12 -27.79
C ALA A 34 -0.42 -14.69 -26.90
N ASP A 35 0.23 -13.81 -26.12
CA ASP A 35 1.37 -14.19 -25.28
C ASP A 35 0.96 -14.47 -23.83
N ALA A 36 1.40 -15.62 -23.30
CA ALA A 36 1.11 -16.01 -21.93
C ALA A 36 1.76 -15.08 -20.88
N ALA A 37 2.86 -14.42 -21.22
CA ALA A 37 3.52 -13.44 -20.36
C ALA A 37 2.64 -12.19 -20.15
N ASP A 38 1.97 -11.74 -21.21
CA ASP A 38 1.13 -10.54 -21.19
C ASP A 38 -0.17 -10.72 -20.42
N ARG A 39 -0.55 -11.96 -20.10
CA ARG A 39 -1.70 -12.29 -19.25
C ARG A 39 -1.45 -12.01 -17.77
N THR A 40 -0.19 -11.83 -17.35
CA THR A 40 0.16 -11.50 -15.96
C THR A 40 0.20 -9.98 -15.76
N PHE A 41 -0.74 -9.44 -14.98
CA PHE A 41 -0.77 -8.01 -14.71
C PHE A 41 -0.12 -7.71 -13.37
N THR A 42 0.65 -6.62 -13.34
CA THR A 42 1.32 -6.09 -12.13
C THR A 42 0.82 -4.68 -11.86
N GLY A 43 1.27 -4.06 -10.76
CA GLY A 43 0.97 -2.66 -10.50
C GLY A 43 1.49 -1.69 -11.59
N PHE A 44 2.48 -2.11 -12.38
CA PHE A 44 3.13 -1.29 -13.41
C PHE A 44 2.81 -1.69 -14.85
N TYR A 45 2.29 -2.91 -15.04
CA TYR A 45 1.99 -3.46 -16.35
C TYR A 45 0.54 -3.94 -16.41
N SER A 46 -0.19 -3.42 -17.41
CA SER A 46 -1.50 -3.92 -17.83
C SER A 46 -1.53 -3.99 -19.36
N TYR A 47 -2.12 -5.06 -19.90
CA TYR A 47 -2.20 -5.26 -21.35
C TYR A 47 -2.92 -4.08 -22.02
N GLN A 48 -2.29 -3.52 -23.05
CA GLN A 48 -2.74 -2.30 -23.76
C GLN A 48 -3.07 -1.11 -22.84
N ASN A 49 -2.52 -1.09 -21.62
CA ASN A 49 -2.81 -0.07 -20.61
C ASN A 49 -4.30 0.06 -20.27
N ASN A 50 -5.10 -1.00 -20.46
CA ASN A 50 -6.56 -1.01 -20.21
C ASN A 50 -6.93 -0.64 -18.77
N TYR A 51 -6.08 -1.02 -17.80
CA TYR A 51 -6.28 -0.75 -16.38
C TYR A 51 -5.31 0.33 -15.83
N GLY A 52 -4.52 0.94 -16.71
CA GLY A 52 -3.49 1.91 -16.34
C GLY A 52 -2.35 1.30 -15.51
N LYS A 53 -1.67 2.18 -14.75
CA LYS A 53 -0.47 1.84 -13.93
C LYS A 53 -0.66 2.26 -12.47
N PRO A 54 -1.57 1.61 -11.73
CA PRO A 54 -1.92 2.01 -10.36
C PRO A 54 -0.75 1.95 -9.38
N GLY A 55 0.24 1.09 -9.63
CA GLY A 55 1.46 0.97 -8.83
C GLY A 55 2.25 2.27 -8.75
N LYS A 56 2.20 3.15 -9.76
CA LYS A 56 2.88 4.45 -9.72
C LYS A 56 2.34 5.33 -8.58
N LEU A 57 1.02 5.45 -8.46
CA LEU A 57 0.39 6.26 -7.42
C LEU A 57 0.59 5.64 -6.03
N LEU A 58 0.46 4.32 -5.91
CA LEU A 58 0.69 3.61 -4.65
C LEU A 58 2.14 3.76 -4.16
N VAL A 59 3.13 3.67 -5.05
CA VAL A 59 4.53 3.87 -4.69
C VAL A 59 4.80 5.31 -4.27
N ILE A 60 4.25 6.31 -4.98
CA ILE A 60 4.37 7.73 -4.58
C ILE A 60 3.78 7.94 -3.18
N ILE A 61 2.58 7.42 -2.92
CA ILE A 61 1.94 7.51 -1.61
C ILE A 61 2.79 6.81 -0.54
N GLY A 62 3.33 5.62 -0.83
CA GLY A 62 4.21 4.88 0.08
C GLY A 62 5.48 5.66 0.46
N ILE A 63 6.12 6.32 -0.51
CA ILE A 63 7.29 7.17 -0.29
C ILE A 63 6.92 8.38 0.57
N ILE A 64 5.80 9.06 0.28
CA ILE A 64 5.34 10.21 1.07
C ILE A 64 5.04 9.81 2.51
N VAL A 65 4.34 8.69 2.73
CA VAL A 65 4.06 8.16 4.08
C VAL A 65 5.34 7.81 4.82
N MET A 66 6.30 7.16 4.14
CA MET A 66 7.60 6.84 4.73
C MET A 66 8.35 8.10 5.19
N LEU A 67 8.39 9.15 4.35
CA LEU A 67 9.00 10.44 4.72
C LEU A 67 8.28 11.09 5.89
N LEU A 68 6.94 11.13 5.87
CA LEU A 68 6.13 11.71 6.94
C LEU A 68 6.24 10.95 8.26
N MET A 69 6.49 9.63 8.23
CA MET A 69 6.75 8.84 9.44
C MET A 69 8.08 9.21 10.12
N ILE A 70 9.12 9.55 9.34
CA ILE A 70 10.44 9.91 9.86
C ILE A 70 10.45 11.33 10.48
N LEU A 71 9.62 12.24 9.97
CA LEU A 71 9.52 13.63 10.43
C LEU A 71 8.81 13.74 11.80
N PRO A 72 9.50 14.15 12.90
CA PRO A 72 8.92 14.23 14.23
C PRO A 72 8.11 15.53 14.46
N LYS A 73 7.29 15.95 13.49
CA LYS A 73 6.46 17.16 13.58
C LYS A 73 4.99 16.81 13.80
N ILE A 74 4.27 17.58 14.62
CA ILE A 74 2.81 17.39 14.85
C ILE A 74 2.03 17.45 13.53
N TRP A 75 2.39 18.38 12.64
CA TRP A 75 1.71 18.54 11.36
C TRP A 75 1.93 17.34 10.43
N ALA A 76 3.15 16.79 10.42
CA ALA A 76 3.50 15.60 9.64
C ALA A 76 2.65 14.38 10.03
N LYS A 77 2.23 14.27 11.29
CA LYS A 77 1.39 13.15 11.76
C LYS A 77 -0.05 13.25 11.29
N ARG A 78 -0.63 14.46 11.32
CA ARG A 78 -1.98 14.71 10.80
C ARG A 78 -2.05 14.47 9.30
N THR A 79 -1.05 14.95 8.56
CA THR A 79 -0.95 14.69 7.13
C THR A 79 -0.68 13.22 6.85
N ASN A 80 0.13 12.52 7.66
CA ASN A 80 0.40 11.10 7.46
C ASN A 80 -0.86 10.24 7.58
N LEU A 81 -1.70 10.49 8.59
CA LEU A 81 -2.97 9.79 8.75
C LEU A 81 -3.89 10.01 7.53
N PHE A 82 -3.98 11.24 7.06
CA PHE A 82 -4.78 11.59 5.88
C PHE A 82 -4.25 10.92 4.60
N VAL A 83 -2.94 10.94 4.39
CA VAL A 83 -2.30 10.32 3.22
C VAL A 83 -2.45 8.79 3.26
N CYS A 84 -2.32 8.15 4.43
CA CYS A 84 -2.59 6.72 4.58
C CYS A 84 -4.05 6.39 4.26
N ALA A 85 -5.02 7.19 4.72
CA ALA A 85 -6.43 6.98 4.43
C ALA A 85 -6.74 7.09 2.92
N LEU A 86 -6.16 8.08 2.25
CA LEU A 86 -6.23 8.21 0.78
C LEU A 86 -5.57 7.00 0.08
N GLY A 87 -4.43 6.54 0.59
CA GLY A 87 -3.74 5.34 0.09
C GLY A 87 -4.59 4.08 0.17
N VAL A 88 -5.27 3.86 1.31
CA VAL A 88 -6.21 2.75 1.50
C VAL A 88 -7.41 2.88 0.55
N GLY A 89 -8.01 4.06 0.43
CA GLY A 89 -9.12 4.28 -0.50
C GLY A 89 -8.74 3.97 -1.95
N TYR A 90 -7.55 4.41 -2.37
CA TYR A 90 -7.02 4.11 -3.69
C TYR A 90 -6.72 2.61 -3.86
N ALA A 91 -6.12 1.96 -2.86
CA ALA A 91 -5.86 0.53 -2.85
C ALA A 91 -7.14 -0.31 -2.97
N ILE A 92 -8.21 0.05 -2.26
CA ILE A 92 -9.51 -0.62 -2.37
C ILE A 92 -10.08 -0.47 -3.78
N LYS A 93 -10.06 0.75 -4.33
CA LYS A 93 -10.48 0.99 -5.72
C LYS A 93 -9.69 0.10 -6.69
N THR A 94 -8.37 0.06 -6.55
CA THR A 94 -7.48 -0.76 -7.39
C THR A 94 -7.75 -2.24 -7.23
N TYR A 95 -7.99 -2.72 -6.00
CA TYR A 95 -8.35 -4.11 -5.73
C TYR A 95 -9.64 -4.49 -6.46
N ILE A 96 -10.70 -3.69 -6.34
CA ILE A 96 -11.98 -3.94 -7.01
C ILE A 96 -11.80 -3.97 -8.53
N LEU A 97 -11.06 -3.01 -9.08
CA LEU A 97 -10.84 -2.88 -10.52
C LEU A 97 -10.09 -4.08 -11.13
N PHE A 98 -9.12 -4.66 -10.41
CA PHE A 98 -8.35 -5.83 -10.89
C PHE A 98 -9.01 -7.18 -10.59
N VAL A 99 -9.96 -7.23 -9.64
CA VAL A 99 -10.65 -8.46 -9.23
C VAL A 99 -11.99 -8.63 -9.96
N SER A 100 -12.57 -7.55 -10.48
CA SER A 100 -13.85 -7.61 -11.18
C SER A 100 -13.72 -8.38 -12.50
N CYS A 101 -14.71 -9.21 -12.81
CA CYS A 101 -14.76 -9.91 -14.08
C CYS A 101 -15.21 -8.95 -15.18
N TYR A 102 -14.49 -8.93 -16.29
CA TYR A 102 -14.80 -8.12 -17.47
C TYR A 102 -14.84 -9.02 -18.70
N ASN A 103 -15.76 -8.75 -19.63
CA ASN A 103 -15.89 -9.47 -20.91
C ASN A 103 -15.93 -11.01 -20.78
N ALA A 104 -16.69 -11.54 -19.81
CA ALA A 104 -16.84 -12.98 -19.52
C ALA A 104 -15.56 -13.70 -19.01
N TYR A 105 -14.48 -12.97 -18.74
CA TYR A 105 -13.27 -13.51 -18.11
C TYR A 105 -13.17 -13.06 -16.65
N CYS A 106 -12.93 -14.02 -15.75
CA CYS A 106 -12.67 -13.72 -14.34
C CYS A 106 -11.17 -13.82 -14.05
N PRO A 107 -10.55 -12.76 -13.51
CA PRO A 107 -9.13 -12.77 -13.19
C PRO A 107 -8.82 -13.71 -12.03
N GLU A 108 -7.74 -14.48 -12.16
CA GLU A 108 -7.16 -15.20 -11.03
C GLU A 108 -6.39 -14.25 -10.14
N LYS A 109 -6.84 -14.13 -8.89
CA LYS A 109 -6.20 -13.29 -7.87
C LYS A 109 -4.84 -13.91 -7.49
N LYS A 110 -3.76 -13.14 -7.62
CA LYS A 110 -2.42 -13.55 -7.20
C LYS A 110 -2.05 -12.87 -5.88
N VAL A 111 -0.96 -13.32 -5.27
CA VAL A 111 -0.55 -12.89 -3.92
C VAL A 111 -0.26 -11.40 -3.83
N GLY A 112 0.24 -10.78 -4.91
CA GLY A 112 0.62 -9.36 -4.91
C GLY A 112 -0.52 -8.41 -4.57
N ILE A 113 -1.75 -8.70 -5.01
CA ILE A 113 -2.89 -7.81 -4.77
C ILE A 113 -3.38 -7.84 -3.31
N PHE A 114 -3.31 -9.02 -2.68
CA PHE A 114 -3.61 -9.17 -1.26
C PHE A 114 -2.53 -8.51 -0.40
N LEU A 115 -1.25 -8.68 -0.77
CA LEU A 115 -0.14 -8.01 -0.07
C LEU A 115 -0.27 -6.50 -0.12
N MET A 116 -0.61 -5.93 -1.28
CA MET A 116 -0.82 -4.49 -1.43
C MET A 116 -1.94 -3.97 -0.50
N LEU A 117 -3.07 -4.68 -0.45
CA LEU A 117 -4.21 -4.29 0.38
C LEU A 117 -3.92 -4.44 1.88
N VAL A 118 -3.28 -5.53 2.29
CA VAL A 118 -2.86 -5.72 3.69
C VAL A 118 -1.82 -4.68 4.09
N ALA A 119 -0.84 -4.38 3.24
CA ALA A 119 0.20 -3.40 3.54
C ALA A 119 -0.37 -2.00 3.75
N THR A 120 -1.32 -1.56 2.92
CA THR A 120 -1.98 -0.25 3.11
C THR A 120 -2.77 -0.17 4.41
N LEU A 121 -3.48 -1.24 4.79
CA LEU A 121 -4.20 -1.30 6.07
C LEU A 121 -3.23 -1.25 7.27
N VAL A 122 -2.13 -1.99 7.21
CA VAL A 122 -1.10 -1.97 8.26
C VAL A 122 -0.47 -0.58 8.37
N MET A 123 -0.19 0.09 7.25
CA MET A 123 0.31 1.48 7.25
C MET A 123 -0.67 2.45 7.91
N LEU A 124 -1.98 2.25 7.71
CA LEU A 124 -3.01 3.07 8.36
C LEU A 124 -3.04 2.82 9.88
N ILE A 125 -3.02 1.56 10.31
CA ILE A 125 -2.99 1.23 11.75
C ILE A 125 -1.73 1.81 12.41
N ALA A 126 -0.58 1.72 11.73
CA ALA A 126 0.67 2.28 12.22
C ALA A 126 0.66 3.82 12.27
N SER A 127 -0.07 4.49 11.36
CA SER A 127 -0.16 5.95 11.36
C SER A 127 -1.09 6.51 12.45
N VAL A 128 -2.02 5.70 12.97
CA VAL A 128 -2.92 6.07 14.08
C VAL A 128 -2.17 6.19 15.42
N PHE A 129 -1.15 5.37 15.67
CA PHE A 129 -0.39 5.38 16.94
C PHE A 129 1.09 5.76 16.77
N PRO A 130 1.38 7.01 16.36
CA PRO A 130 2.74 7.40 16.05
C PRO A 130 3.52 7.73 17.32
N GLN A 131 4.70 7.12 17.50
CA GLN A 131 5.57 7.39 18.64
C GLN A 131 5.94 8.89 18.69
N LEU A 132 5.61 9.56 19.80
CA LEU A 132 5.82 11.00 19.98
C LEU A 132 6.42 11.18 21.36
N ALA A 133 7.69 11.56 21.44
CA ALA A 133 8.23 12.14 22.66
C ALA A 133 7.73 13.58 22.72
N LEU A 134 6.67 13.84 23.47
CA LEU A 134 6.25 15.21 23.77
C LEU A 134 7.39 15.88 24.54
N LYS A 135 8.06 16.86 23.93
CA LYS A 135 9.05 17.70 24.59
C LYS A 135 8.31 18.62 25.56
N GLY A 136 7.98 18.09 26.74
CA GLY A 136 7.20 18.81 27.75
C GLY A 136 6.74 18.03 28.98
N VAL A 137 6.77 16.69 28.96
CA VAL A 137 6.45 15.90 30.17
C VAL A 137 7.64 15.00 30.49
N LYS A 138 8.34 15.29 31.60
CA LYS A 138 9.30 14.36 32.20
C LYS A 138 8.56 13.05 32.47
N SER A 139 8.87 12.01 31.70
CA SER A 139 8.39 10.66 31.96
C SER A 139 8.98 10.21 33.31
N LYS A 140 8.12 10.13 34.33
CA LYS A 140 8.42 9.37 35.54
C LYS A 140 8.58 7.91 35.12
N LYS A 141 9.77 7.37 35.38
CA LYS A 141 10.13 5.96 35.20
C LYS A 141 9.23 5.13 36.14
N PRO A 142 8.45 4.15 35.66
CA PRO A 142 7.91 3.14 36.55
C PRO A 142 9.05 2.19 36.92
N ASP A 143 9.27 2.05 38.22
CA ASP A 143 10.18 1.07 38.83
C ASP A 143 9.76 -0.37 38.51
#